data_AF-A0AA35URG6-F1
#
_entry.id   AF-A0AA35URG6-F1
#
_cell.length_a   1.000
_cell.length_b   1.000
_cell.length_c   1.000
_cell.angle_alpha   90.00
_cell.angle_beta   90.00
_cell.angle_gamma   90.00
#
_symmetry.space_group_name_H-M   'P 1'
#
loop_
_entity.id
_entity.type
_entity.pdbx_description
1 polymer ?
#
loop_
_entity_poly.entity_id
_entity_poly.type
_entity_poly.pdbx_seq_one_letter_code
_entity_poly.pdbx_strand_id
1 'polypeptide(L)' 'MALKSVTFRGPLKTEGVESNDKIQRILAKHQSVRSDLVKEARQIATERRRALESIRDPDLRRSAAR' A
#
# COMPACT_ATOMS: atom_id res chain seq x y z
N MET A 1 46.48 26.23 25.87
CA MET A 1 45.27 25.79 26.59
C MET A 1 44.47 24.89 25.66
N ALA A 2 44.30 23.61 26.00
CA ALA A 2 43.59 22.65 25.15
C ALA A 2 42.11 22.58 25.57
N LEU A 3 41.21 22.97 24.67
CA LEU A 3 39.76 22.85 24.86
C LEU A 3 39.38 21.37 24.74
N LYS A 4 39.04 20.74 25.87
CA LYS A 4 38.51 19.37 25.91
C LYS A 4 37.10 19.39 25.33
N SER A 5 36.89 18.77 24.17
CA SER A 5 35.54 18.55 23.62
C SER A 5 34.82 17.50 24.47
N VAL A 6 33.82 17.93 25.23
CA VAL A 6 32.90 17.03 25.92
C VAL A 6 31.87 16.57 24.88
N THR A 7 32.01 15.34 24.39
CA THR A 7 30.93 14.70 23.63
C THR A 7 29.86 14.27 24.62
N PHE A 8 28.78 15.06 24.70
CA PHE A 8 27.56 14.67 25.40
C PHE A 8 26.92 13.50 24.65
N ARG A 9 27.20 12.26 25.08
CA ARG A 9 26.36 11.09 24.76
C ARG A 9 25.11 11.14 25.64
N GLY A 10 24.20 12.05 25.32
CA GLY A 10 22.82 11.92 25.77
C GLY A 10 22.18 10.68 25.14
N PRO A 11 21.19 10.05 25.78
CA PRO A 11 20.50 8.91 25.21
C PRO A 11 19.87 9.33 23.87
N LEU A 12 20.24 8.64 22.80
CA LEU A 12 19.56 8.70 21.51
C LEU A 12 18.09 8.36 21.79
N LYS A 13 17.23 9.38 21.78
CA LYS A 13 15.79 9.21 21.91
C LYS A 13 15.33 8.23 20.83
N THR A 14 14.91 7.04 21.26
CA THR A 14 14.33 5.97 20.44
C THR A 14 12.91 6.29 19.97
N GLU A 15 12.61 7.56 19.66
CA GLU A 15 11.26 7.98 19.24
C GLU A 15 10.89 7.45 17.84
N GLY A 16 11.88 7.03 17.04
CA GLY A 16 11.66 6.43 15.71
C GLY A 16 11.24 4.95 15.73
N VAL A 17 11.44 4.23 16.82
CA VAL A 17 11.14 2.78 16.91
C VAL A 17 9.67 2.54 17.23
N GLU A 18 9.11 3.30 18.18
CA GLU A 18 7.70 3.16 18.55
C GLU A 18 6.71 3.53 17.43
N SER A 19 7.09 4.46 16.55
CA SER A 19 6.29 4.86 15.39
C SER A 19 6.12 3.70 14.40
N ASN A 20 7.19 2.97 14.13
CA ASN A 20 7.17 1.82 13.23
C ASN A 20 6.31 0.68 13.78
N ASP A 21 6.37 0.41 15.08
CA ASP A 21 5.55 -0.66 15.70
C ASP A 21 4.05 -0.34 15.68
N LYS A 22 3.68 0.94 15.80
CA LYS A 22 2.28 1.39 15.67
C LYS A 22 1.79 1.23 14.23
N ILE A 23 2.61 1.62 13.25
CA ILE A 23 2.31 1.45 11.83
C ILE A 23 2.16 -0.03 11.49
N GLN A 24 3.07 -0.89 11.95
CA GLN A 24 3.01 -2.34 11.73
C GLN A 24 1.75 -2.97 12.34
N ARG A 25 1.36 -2.57 13.55
CA ARG A 25 0.12 -3.04 14.18
C ARG A 25 -1.13 -2.61 13.41
N ILE A 26 -1.16 -1.38 12.90
CA ILE A 26 -2.27 -0.90 12.06
C ILE A 26 -2.31 -1.68 10.74
N LEU A 27 -1.17 -1.86 10.07
CA LEU A 27 -1.08 -2.65 8.84
C LEU A 27 -1.52 -4.10 9.05
N ALA A 28 -1.12 -4.73 10.16
CA ALA A 28 -1.55 -6.08 10.52
C ALA A 28 -3.08 -6.14 10.76
N LYS A 29 -3.64 -5.16 11.46
CA LYS A 29 -5.09 -5.07 11.73
C LYS A 29 -5.91 -4.94 10.44
N HIS A 30 -5.38 -4.25 9.43
CA HIS A 30 -6.06 -4.03 8.14
C HIS A 30 -5.63 -5.00 7.05
N GLN A 31 -4.77 -5.98 7.34
CA GLN A 31 -4.26 -6.92 6.34
C GLN A 31 -5.37 -7.79 5.74
N SER A 32 -6.33 -8.25 6.55
CA SER A 32 -7.50 -9.01 6.10
C SER A 32 -8.36 -8.20 5.13
N VAL A 33 -8.75 -6.99 5.54
CA VAL A 33 -9.54 -6.05 4.71
C VAL A 33 -8.81 -5.74 3.41
N ARG A 34 -7.49 -5.51 3.46
CA ARG A 34 -6.68 -5.32 2.26
C ARG A 34 -6.70 -6.54 1.35
N SER A 35 -6.64 -7.74 1.90
CA SER A 35 -6.69 -8.99 1.14
C SER A 35 -8.04 -9.17 0.44
N ASP A 36 -9.14 -8.79 1.10
CA ASP A 36 -10.48 -8.87 0.54
C ASP A 36 -10.69 -7.82 -0.55
N LEU A 37 -10.24 -6.58 -0.34
CA LEU A 37 -10.23 -5.54 -1.38
C LEU A 37 -9.41 -5.96 -2.62
N VAL A 38 -8.28 -6.64 -2.43
CA VAL A 38 -7.49 -7.17 -3.55
C VAL A 38 -8.23 -8.28 -4.30
N LYS A 39 -8.97 -9.15 -3.60
CA LYS A 39 -9.80 -10.17 -4.24
C LYS A 39 -10.95 -9.54 -5.04
N GLU A 40 -11.67 -8.59 -4.46
CA GLU A 40 -12.75 -7.86 -5.13
C GLU A 40 -12.23 -7.10 -6.36
N ALA A 41 -11.10 -6.40 -6.23
CA ALA A 41 -10.49 -5.70 -7.36
C ALA A 41 -10.12 -6.66 -8.50
N ARG A 42 -9.61 -7.85 -8.18
CA ARG A 42 -9.33 -8.90 -9.18
C ARG A 42 -10.62 -9.40 -9.84
N GLN A 43 -11.67 -9.63 -9.05
CA GLN A 43 -12.98 -10.05 -9.58
C GLN A 43 -13.53 -9.00 -10.55
N ILE A 44 -13.57 -7.72 -10.15
CA ILE A 44 -14.03 -6.62 -11.00
C ILE A 44 -13.19 -6.52 -12.28
N ALA A 45 -11.87 -6.68 -12.19
CA ALA A 45 -11.01 -6.69 -13.37
C ALA A 45 -11.33 -7.86 -14.33
N THR A 46 -11.56 -9.06 -13.77
CA THR A 46 -11.96 -10.22 -14.58
C THR A 46 -13.35 -10.08 -15.19
N GLU A 47 -14.31 -9.51 -14.46
CA GLU A 47 -15.66 -9.23 -14.94
C GLU A 47 -15.65 -8.19 -16.07
N ARG A 48 -14.90 -7.09 -15.90
CA ARG A 48 -14.69 -6.09 -16.95
C ARG A 48 -14.09 -6.71 -18.20
N ARG A 49 -13.09 -7.58 -18.04
CA ARG A 49 -12.48 -8.28 -19.17
C ARG A 49 -13.49 -9.16 -19.90
N ARG A 50 -14.28 -9.97 -19.17
CA ARG A 50 -15.33 -10.82 -19.75
C ARG A 50 -16.40 -9.99 -20.45
N ALA A 51 -16.81 -8.87 -19.86
CA ALA A 51 -17.76 -7.95 -20.46
C ALA A 51 -17.23 -7.38 -21.79
N LEU A 52 -15.98 -6.91 -21.83
CA LEU A 52 -15.36 -6.42 -23.07
C LEU A 52 -15.20 -7.51 -24.13
N GLU A 53 -14.90 -8.74 -23.73
CA GLU A 53 -14.80 -9.90 -24.63
C GLU A 53 -16.17 -10.35 -25.18
N SER A 54 -17.26 -10.07 -24.45
CA SER A 54 -18.63 -10.34 -24.90
C SER A 54 -19.15 -9.37 -25.96
N ILE A 55 -18.49 -8.22 -26.13
CA ILE A 55 -18.86 -7.24 -27.15
C ILE A 55 -18.43 -7.77 -28.52
N ARG A 56 -19.42 -8.09 -29.36
CA ARG A 56 -19.24 -8.59 -30.74
C ARG A 56 -18.71 -7.53 -31.71
N ASP A 57 -19.07 -6.27 -31.48
CA ASP A 57 -18.68 -5.15 -32.33
C ASP A 57 -17.28 -4.64 -31.94
N PRO A 58 -16.29 -4.69 -32.84
CA PRO A 58 -14.91 -4.30 -32.55
C PRO A 58 -14.74 -2.81 -32.23
N ASP A 59 -15.58 -1.92 -32.78
CA ASP A 59 -15.49 -0.48 -32.56
C ASP A 59 -16.12 -0.09 -31.22
N LEU A 60 -17.22 -0.76 -30.86
CA LEU A 60 -17.84 -0.64 -29.54
C LEU A 60 -16.92 -1.19 -28.44
N ARG A 61 -16.22 -2.29 -28.70
CA ARG A 61 -15.23 -2.88 -27.78
C ARG A 61 -14.06 -1.94 -27.50
N ARG A 62 -13.51 -1.28 -28.54
CA ARG A 62 -12.42 -0.30 -28.37
C ARG A 62 -12.86 0.94 -27.61
N SER A 63 -14.10 1.37 -27.77
CA SER A 63 -14.63 2.54 -27.07
C SER A 63 -14.91 2.24 -25.60
N ALA A 64 -15.44 1.05 -25.29
CA ALA A 64 -15.71 0.61 -23.92
C ALA A 64 -14.44 0.24 -23.12
N ALA A 65 -13.30 0.00 -23.80
CA ALA A 65 -12.03 -0.34 -23.19
C ALA A 65 -11.14 0.88 -22.84
N ARG A 66 -11.57 2.11 -23.17
CA ARG A 66 -10.91 3.36 -22.75
C ARG A 66 -11.26 3.69 -21.31
#